data_AF-A0A1M6U8X6-F1
#
_entry.id   AF-A0A1M6U8X6-F1
#
_cell.length_a   1.000
_cell.length_b   1.000
_cell.length_c   1.000
_cell.angle_alpha   90.00
_cell.angle_beta   90.00
_cell.angle_gamma   90.00
#
_symmetry.space_group_name_H-M   'P 1'
#
loop_
_entity.id
_entity.type
_entity.pdbx_description
1 polymer ?
#
loop_
_entity_poly.entity_id
_entity_poly.type
_entity_poly.pdbx_seq_one_letter_code
_entity_poly.pdbx_strand_id
1 'polypeptide(L)'
;MQSKTRRGKHNHEANLATVLKELKESAHSGGVTLQQLVNACGVSKRHVYRYLRELEEMGVSIERPQIIQPGKPGVGRYKLRVNLDEEAMGETIILVTLGQMFKQCELYQRQIISLKKIVVISMAVRCGFKLPLNFLDQVD
;
A
#
# COMPACT_ATOMS: atom_id res chain seq x y z
N MET A 1 -25.50 -12.69 29.46
CA MET A 1 -24.30 -11.82 29.49
C MET A 1 -23.71 -11.76 28.09
N GLN A 2 -23.91 -10.66 27.35
CA GLN A 2 -23.31 -10.49 26.01
C GLN A 2 -21.97 -9.77 26.17
N SER A 3 -20.88 -10.44 25.78
CA SER A 3 -19.53 -9.91 25.82
C SER A 3 -19.34 -8.84 24.73
N LYS A 4 -19.04 -7.61 25.14
CA LYS A 4 -18.59 -6.51 24.27
C LYS A 4 -17.26 -6.90 23.61
N THR A 5 -17.30 -7.25 22.33
CA THR A 5 -16.10 -7.42 21.51
C THR A 5 -15.43 -6.07 21.27
N ARG A 6 -14.14 -6.02 21.62
CA ARG A 6 -13.27 -4.84 21.58
C ARG A 6 -13.24 -4.24 20.18
N ARG A 7 -13.59 -2.95 20.05
CA ARG A 7 -13.40 -2.15 18.82
C ARG A 7 -11.90 -2.10 18.51
N GLY A 8 -11.45 -2.99 17.63
CA GLY A 8 -10.10 -2.95 17.05
C GLY A 8 -9.88 -1.59 16.39
N LYS A 9 -8.69 -1.03 16.59
CA LYS A 9 -8.23 0.22 16.00
C LYS A 9 -8.52 0.20 14.50
N HIS A 10 -9.30 1.16 14.00
CA HIS A 10 -9.61 1.30 12.58
C HIS A 10 -8.32 1.60 11.81
N ASN A 11 -7.64 0.57 11.30
CA ASN A 11 -6.50 0.75 10.43
C ASN A 11 -7.01 0.92 9.00
N HIS A 12 -7.07 2.19 8.57
CA HIS A 12 -7.55 2.59 7.26
C HIS A 12 -6.83 1.84 6.13
N GLU A 13 -5.50 1.81 6.15
CA GLU A 13 -4.69 1.14 5.12
C GLU A 13 -4.94 -0.37 5.10
N ALA A 14 -5.02 -1.01 6.28
CA ALA A 14 -5.30 -2.45 6.35
C ALA A 14 -6.71 -2.79 5.83
N ASN A 15 -7.71 -1.95 6.13
CA ASN A 15 -9.07 -2.16 5.63
C ASN A 15 -9.15 -1.96 4.11
N LEU A 16 -8.47 -0.94 3.58
CA LEU A 16 -8.41 -0.68 2.15
C LEU A 16 -7.74 -1.85 1.40
N ALA A 17 -6.61 -2.35 1.93
CA ALA A 17 -5.94 -3.55 1.43
C ALA A 17 -6.84 -4.80 1.50
N THR A 18 -7.62 -4.95 2.58
CA THR A 18 -8.58 -6.05 2.74
C THR A 18 -9.68 -5.98 1.70
N VAL A 19 -10.27 -4.81 1.46
CA VAL A 19 -11.29 -4.62 0.40
C VAL A 19 -10.74 -4.99 -0.97
N LEU A 20 -9.53 -4.52 -1.30
CA LEU A 20 -8.88 -4.83 -2.58
C LEU A 20 -8.59 -6.34 -2.73
N LYS A 21 -8.11 -6.99 -1.66
CA LYS A 21 -7.86 -8.44 -1.65
C LYS A 21 -9.14 -9.23 -1.93
N GLU A 22 -10.22 -8.92 -1.22
CA GLU A 22 -11.52 -9.57 -1.40
C GLU A 22 -12.06 -9.38 -2.83
N LEU A 23 -11.90 -8.20 -3.41
CA LEU A 23 -12.28 -7.93 -4.80
C LEU A 23 -11.46 -8.77 -5.81
N LYS A 24 -10.16 -8.95 -5.57
CA LYS A 24 -9.29 -9.79 -6.42
C LYS A 24 -9.61 -11.27 -6.31
N GLU A 25 -9.72 -11.79 -5.09
CA GLU A 25 -10.01 -13.20 -4.84
C GLU A 25 -11.39 -13.60 -5.37
N SER A 26 -12.36 -12.70 -5.25
CA SER A 26 -13.73 -12.94 -5.72
C SER A 26 -13.93 -12.70 -7.23
N ALA A 27 -12.93 -12.21 -7.96
CA ALA A 27 -13.02 -11.95 -9.40
C ALA A 27 -13.48 -13.19 -10.19
N HIS A 28 -12.92 -14.36 -9.86
CA HIS A 28 -13.28 -15.65 -10.48
C HIS A 28 -14.66 -16.16 -10.07
N SER A 29 -15.17 -15.74 -8.92
CA SER A 29 -16.47 -16.14 -8.36
C SER A 29 -17.63 -15.20 -8.73
N GLY A 30 -17.39 -14.25 -9.64
CA GLY A 30 -18.39 -13.26 -10.04
C GLY A 30 -18.57 -12.11 -9.04
N GLY A 31 -17.55 -11.79 -8.24
CA GLY A 31 -17.47 -10.62 -7.36
C GLY A 31 -17.90 -10.85 -5.92
N VAL A 32 -17.80 -9.78 -5.12
CA VAL A 32 -18.03 -9.76 -3.67
C VAL A 32 -19.25 -8.92 -3.31
N THR A 33 -20.06 -9.38 -2.36
CA THR A 33 -21.19 -8.61 -1.83
C THR A 33 -20.72 -7.56 -0.82
N LEU A 34 -21.50 -6.49 -0.65
CA LEU A 34 -21.22 -5.48 0.36
C LEU A 34 -21.13 -6.06 1.77
N GLN A 35 -21.95 -7.07 2.07
CA GLN A 35 -21.97 -7.69 3.40
C GLN A 35 -20.71 -8.50 3.68
N GLN A 36 -20.14 -9.17 2.67
CA GLN A 36 -18.86 -9.86 2.80
C GLN A 36 -17.73 -8.87 3.12
N LEU A 37 -17.68 -7.73 2.41
CA LEU A 37 -16.68 -6.69 2.69
C LEU A 37 -16.81 -6.09 4.10
N VAL A 38 -18.05 -5.85 4.56
CA VAL A 38 -18.34 -5.41 5.94
C VAL A 38 -17.81 -6.41 6.95
N ASN A 39 -18.05 -7.70 6.73
CA ASN A 39 -17.63 -8.76 7.63
C ASN A 39 -16.11 -8.92 7.64
N ALA A 40 -15.46 -8.85 6.47
CA ALA A 40 -14.00 -8.96 6.33
C ALA A 40 -13.26 -7.81 7.02
N CYS A 41 -13.74 -6.57 6.84
CA CYS A 41 -13.10 -5.39 7.43
C CYS A 41 -13.55 -5.12 8.88
N GLY A 42 -14.65 -5.71 9.34
CA GLY A 42 -15.23 -5.42 10.67
C GLY A 42 -15.71 -3.97 10.83
N VAL A 43 -16.11 -3.30 9.74
CA VAL A 43 -16.53 -1.89 9.73
C VAL A 43 -17.95 -1.70 9.20
N SER A 44 -18.53 -0.52 9.41
CA SER A 44 -19.86 -0.21 8.87
C SER A 44 -19.87 -0.09 7.34
N LYS A 45 -21.03 -0.33 6.71
CA LYS A 45 -21.24 -0.16 5.26
C LYS A 45 -20.75 1.19 4.73
N ARG A 46 -20.92 2.27 5.51
CA ARG A 46 -20.45 3.62 5.16
C ARG A 46 -18.94 3.67 4.95
N HIS A 47 -18.16 2.97 5.77
CA HIS A 47 -16.70 2.89 5.61
C HIS A 47 -16.33 2.06 4.38
N VAL A 48 -17.02 0.95 4.14
CA VAL A 48 -16.80 0.14 2.93
C VAL A 48 -17.07 0.96 1.66
N TYR A 49 -18.16 1.73 1.61
CA TYR A 49 -18.42 2.63 0.48
C TYR A 49 -17.33 3.69 0.30
N ARG A 50 -16.76 4.18 1.40
CA ARG A 50 -15.65 5.13 1.36
C ARG A 50 -14.41 4.47 0.76
N TYR A 51 -14.03 3.28 1.24
CA TYR A 51 -12.88 2.53 0.71
C TYR A 51 -13.03 2.17 -0.76
N LEU A 52 -14.24 1.77 -1.19
CA LEU A 52 -14.53 1.50 -2.60
C LEU A 52 -14.34 2.75 -3.47
N ARG A 53 -14.78 3.93 -2.99
CA ARG A 53 -14.56 5.19 -3.70
C ARG A 53 -13.09 5.57 -3.73
N GLU A 54 -12.38 5.43 -2.62
CA GLU A 54 -10.94 5.73 -2.56
C GLU A 54 -10.14 4.82 -3.52
N LEU A 55 -10.48 3.53 -3.60
CA LEU A 55 -9.88 2.62 -4.59
C LEU A 55 -10.15 3.09 -6.02
N GLU A 56 -11.37 3.54 -6.35
CA GLU A 56 -11.68 4.13 -7.66
C GLU A 56 -10.86 5.42 -7.91
N GLU A 57 -10.71 6.29 -6.92
CA GLU A 57 -9.88 7.50 -6.99
C GLU A 57 -8.39 7.17 -7.20
N MET A 58 -7.92 6.00 -6.75
CA MET A 58 -6.58 5.48 -7.01
C MET A 58 -6.45 4.71 -8.34
N GLY A 59 -7.49 4.70 -9.17
CA GLY A 59 -7.47 4.09 -10.50
C GLY A 59 -7.92 2.63 -10.55
N VAL A 60 -8.42 2.06 -9.45
CA VAL A 60 -9.00 0.70 -9.47
C VAL A 60 -10.37 0.75 -10.11
N SER A 61 -10.53 0.08 -11.25
CA SER A 61 -11.82 0.04 -11.96
C SER A 61 -12.77 -0.96 -11.30
N ILE A 62 -13.79 -0.46 -10.61
CA ILE A 62 -14.78 -1.29 -9.90
C ILE A 62 -16.12 -1.27 -10.63
N GLU A 63 -16.60 -2.46 -11.02
CA GLU A 63 -17.97 -2.66 -11.47
C GLU A 63 -18.90 -2.68 -10.26
N ARG A 64 -19.82 -1.71 -10.22
CA ARG A 64 -20.83 -1.60 -9.16
C ARG A 64 -22.06 -2.44 -9.49
N PRO A 65 -22.75 -2.99 -8.48
CA PRO A 65 -24.03 -3.67 -8.68
C PRO A 65 -25.04 -2.77 -9.42
N GLN A 66 -25.73 -3.31 -10.42
CA GLN A 66 -26.80 -2.58 -11.10
C GLN A 66 -27.93 -2.25 -10.11
N ILE A 67 -28.39 -1.00 -10.15
CA ILE A 67 -29.51 -0.53 -9.34
C ILE A 67 -30.79 -0.81 -10.14
N ILE A 68 -31.51 -1.86 -9.77
CA ILE A 68 -32.76 -2.27 -10.44
C ILE A 68 -33.92 -1.31 -10.09
N GLN A 69 -33.88 -0.65 -8.92
CA GLN A 69 -34.92 0.30 -8.49
C GLN A 69 -34.28 1.59 -7.93
N PRO A 70 -34.71 2.78 -8.37
CA PRO A 70 -34.20 4.03 -7.83
C PRO A 70 -34.50 4.14 -6.33
N GLY A 71 -33.48 4.49 -5.54
CA GLY A 71 -33.59 4.64 -4.08
C GLY A 71 -33.25 3.40 -3.25
N LYS A 72 -33.03 2.23 -3.87
CA LYS A 72 -32.54 1.02 -3.17
C LYS A 72 -31.08 0.72 -3.56
N PRO A 73 -30.21 0.34 -2.61
CA PRO A 73 -28.89 -0.17 -2.96
C PRO A 73 -29.06 -1.37 -3.89
N GLY A 74 -28.38 -1.38 -5.04
CA GLY A 74 -28.39 -2.52 -5.95
C GLY A 74 -28.01 -3.79 -5.19
N VAL A 75 -28.87 -4.81 -5.24
CA VAL A 75 -28.58 -6.12 -4.67
C VAL A 75 -27.70 -6.83 -5.69
N GLY A 76 -26.39 -6.78 -5.48
CA GLY A 76 -25.46 -7.46 -6.37
C GLY A 76 -24.04 -7.44 -5.83
N ARG A 77 -23.11 -7.85 -6.69
CA ARG A 77 -21.72 -8.07 -6.36
C ARG A 77 -20.87 -6.96 -6.99
N TYR A 78 -19.94 -6.43 -6.20
CA TYR A 78 -18.86 -5.60 -6.68
C TYR A 78 -17.84 -6.49 -7.35
N LYS A 79 -17.37 -6.09 -8.52
CA LYS A 79 -16.31 -6.80 -9.26
C LYS A 79 -15.24 -5.81 -9.64
N LEU A 80 -14.02 -6.29 -9.84
CA LEU A 80 -13.06 -5.53 -10.63
C LEU A 80 -13.55 -5.59 -12.08
N ARG A 81 -13.66 -4.44 -12.75
CA ARG A 81 -13.80 -4.44 -14.20
C ARG A 81 -12.47 -4.91 -14.76
N VAL A 82 -12.45 -6.14 -15.24
CA VAL A 82 -11.36 -6.66 -16.07
C VAL A 82 -11.51 -6.01 -17.45
N ASN A 83 -11.28 -4.70 -17.51
CA ASN A 83 -11.12 -3.99 -18.77
C ASN A 83 -9.64 -4.06 -19.11
N LEU A 84 -9.24 -5.05 -19.92
CA LEU A 84 -7.93 -5.07 -20.59
C LEU A 84 -6.73 -4.77 -19.65
N ASP A 85 -6.70 -5.45 -18.50
CA ASP A 85 -5.72 -5.33 -17.41
C ASP A 85 -4.28 -5.77 -17.75
N GLU A 86 -3.86 -5.86 -19.02
CA GLU A 86 -2.44 -6.07 -19.35
C GLU A 86 -1.65 -4.76 -19.35
N GLU A 87 -2.21 -3.66 -19.85
CA GLU A 87 -1.48 -2.39 -19.96
C GLU A 87 -1.45 -1.60 -18.63
N ALA A 88 -2.59 -1.48 -17.93
CA ALA A 88 -2.65 -0.76 -16.65
C ALA A 88 -1.94 -1.50 -15.50
N MET A 89 -1.93 -2.86 -15.55
CA MET A 89 -1.10 -3.65 -14.65
C MET A 89 0.38 -3.46 -14.96
N GLY A 90 0.75 -3.34 -16.23
CA GLY A 90 2.09 -2.95 -16.66
C GLY A 90 2.52 -1.60 -16.09
N GLU A 91 1.71 -0.55 -16.24
CA GLU A 91 2.00 0.78 -15.71
C GLU A 91 2.12 0.79 -14.18
N THR A 92 1.25 0.07 -13.47
CA THR A 92 1.30 -0.05 -12.01
C THR A 92 2.56 -0.80 -11.57
N ILE A 93 2.93 -1.89 -12.25
CA ILE A 93 4.16 -2.64 -11.98
C ILE A 93 5.38 -1.76 -12.25
N ILE A 94 5.36 -0.96 -13.33
CA ILE A 94 6.43 0.00 -13.64
C ILE A 94 6.54 1.04 -12.52
N LEU A 95 5.43 1.62 -12.04
CA LEU A 95 5.46 2.58 -10.93
C LEU A 95 6.00 1.97 -9.63
N VAL A 96 5.58 0.76 -9.28
CA VAL A 96 6.11 0.04 -8.10
C VAL A 96 7.60 -0.23 -8.26
N THR A 97 8.03 -0.66 -9.45
CA THR A 97 9.43 -0.95 -9.76
C THR A 97 10.28 0.32 -9.67
N LEU A 98 9.82 1.42 -10.27
CA LEU A 98 10.48 2.73 -10.16
C LEU A 98 10.61 3.18 -8.70
N GLY A 99 9.55 3.04 -7.90
CA GLY A 99 9.59 3.34 -6.47
C GLY A 99 10.61 2.50 -5.70
N GLN A 100 10.75 1.21 -6.04
CA GLN A 100 11.79 0.35 -5.47
C GLN A 100 13.19 0.77 -5.91
N MET A 101 13.38 1.11 -7.20
CA MET A 101 14.65 1.60 -7.72
C MET A 101 15.08 2.91 -7.06
N PHE A 102 14.16 3.84 -6.80
CA PHE A 102 14.45 5.07 -6.06
C PHE A 102 14.97 4.78 -4.65
N LYS A 103 14.34 3.87 -3.91
CA LYS A 103 14.83 3.45 -2.58
C LYS A 103 16.21 2.82 -2.65
N GLN A 104 16.52 2.06 -3.70
CA GLN A 104 17.86 1.50 -3.92
C GLN A 104 18.88 2.59 -4.20
N CYS A 105 18.54 3.61 -5.01
CA CYS A 105 19.41 4.76 -5.24
C CYS A 105 19.73 5.51 -3.93
N GLU A 106 18.76 5.73 -3.05
CA GLU A 106 18.99 6.33 -1.74
C GLU A 106 19.94 5.48 -0.88
N LEU A 107 19.77 4.16 -0.88
CA LEU A 107 20.67 3.23 -0.18
C LEU A 107 22.09 3.33 -0.72
N TYR A 108 22.27 3.31 -2.04
CA TYR A 108 23.59 3.45 -2.67
C TYR A 108 24.23 4.81 -2.36
N GLN A 109 23.45 5.89 -2.35
CA GLN A 109 23.96 7.20 -1.95
C GLN A 109 24.51 7.18 -0.50
N ARG A 110 23.77 6.59 0.45
CA ARG A 110 24.25 6.44 1.83
C ARG A 110 25.52 5.60 1.92
N GLN A 111 25.62 4.53 1.14
CA GLN A 111 26.82 3.69 1.07
C GLN A 111 28.01 4.44 0.49
N ILE A 112 27.82 5.21 -0.58
CA ILE A 112 28.88 6.04 -1.17
C ILE A 112 29.39 7.08 -0.17
N ILE A 113 28.49 7.73 0.57
CA ILE A 113 28.87 8.69 1.62
C ILE A 113 29.70 7.98 2.70
N SER A 114 29.29 6.80 3.12
CA SER A 114 30.01 5.99 4.11
C SER A 114 31.41 5.59 3.63
N LEU A 115 31.53 5.15 2.37
CA LEU A 115 32.81 4.82 1.77
C LEU A 115 33.72 6.05 1.64
N LYS A 116 33.17 7.21 1.25
CA LYS A 116 33.92 8.47 1.24
C LYS A 116 34.47 8.80 2.63
N LYS A 117 33.67 8.64 3.69
CA LYS A 117 34.14 8.83 5.08
C LYS A 117 35.33 7.92 5.40
N ILE A 118 35.26 6.62 5.06
CA ILE A 118 36.35 5.66 5.28
C ILE A 118 37.62 6.07 4.52
N VAL A 119 37.49 6.47 3.25
CA VAL A 119 38.64 6.90 2.44
C VAL A 119 39.31 8.12 3.05
N VAL A 120 38.54 9.13 3.47
CA VAL A 120 39.06 10.35 4.12
C VAL A 120 39.78 10.01 5.42
N ILE A 121 39.18 9.16 6.26
CA ILE A 121 39.80 8.70 7.52
C ILE A 121 41.12 7.98 7.24
N SER A 122 41.15 7.06 6.28
CA SER A 122 42.36 6.34 5.87
C SER A 122 43.45 7.29 5.37
N MET A 123 43.08 8.33 4.62
CA MET A 123 44.01 9.38 4.19
C MET A 123 44.57 10.16 5.38
N ALA A 124 43.72 10.60 6.31
CA ALA A 124 44.14 11.35 7.49
C ALA A 124 45.11 10.53 8.38
N VAL A 125 44.82 9.24 8.60
CA VAL A 125 45.72 8.34 9.35
C VAL A 125 47.07 8.20 8.64
N ARG A 126 47.09 8.02 7.31
CA ARG A 126 48.34 7.95 6.54
C ARG A 126 49.17 9.23 6.61
N CYS A 127 48.52 10.38 6.75
CA CYS A 127 49.18 11.67 6.94
C CYS A 127 49.59 11.96 8.39
N GLY A 128 49.40 11.02 9.32
CA GLY A 128 49.83 11.14 10.72
C GLY A 128 48.84 11.86 11.66
N PHE A 129 47.60 12.12 11.21
CA PHE A 129 46.58 12.69 12.07
C PHE A 129 46.08 11.65 13.09
N LYS A 130 45.97 12.05 14.36
CA LYS A 130 45.32 11.26 15.41
C LYS A 130 43.83 11.57 15.43
N LEU A 131 43.00 10.63 14.95
CA LEU A 131 41.55 10.80 14.91
C LEU A 131 40.90 10.31 16.22
N PRO A 132 39.86 10.99 16.74
CA PRO A 132 39.07 10.51 17.88
C PRO A 132 38.35 9.20 17.53
N LEU A 133 38.17 8.31 18.52
CA LEU A 133 37.47 7.04 18.35
C LEU A 133 36.01 7.20 17.87
N ASN A 134 35.40 8.37 18.09
CA ASN A 134 33.98 8.64 17.83
C ASN A 134 33.75 9.43 16.53
N PHE A 135 34.78 9.59 15.69
CA PHE A 135 34.74 10.48 14.53
C PHE A 135 33.71 10.06 13.47
N LEU A 136 33.33 8.78 13.44
CA LEU A 136 32.30 8.26 12.54
C LEU A 136 30.87 8.59 12.97
N ASP A 137 30.66 8.89 14.26
CA ASP A 137 29.34 9.08 14.87
C ASP A 137 28.90 10.57 14.95
N GLN A 138 29.78 11.52 14.59
CA GLN A 138 29.56 12.96 14.81
C GLN A 138 29.20 13.77 13.56
N VAL A 139 28.97 13.10 12.43
CA VAL A 139 28.66 13.78 11.15
C VAL A 139 27.41 13.14 10.55
N ASP A 140 26.25 13.61 11.02
CA ASP A 140 24.93 13.41 10.39
C ASP A 140 24.69 14.47 9.31
#